data_AF-A0A2E2HJ53-F1
#
_entry.id   AF-A0A2E2HJ53-F1
#
_cell.length_a   1.000
_cell.length_b   1.000
_cell.length_c   1.000
_cell.angle_alpha   90.00
_cell.angle_beta   90.00
_cell.angle_gamma   90.00
#
_symmetry.space_group_name_H-M   'P 1'
#
loop_
_entity.id
_entity.type
_entity.pdbx_description
1 polymer ?
#
loop_
_entity_poly.entity_id
_entity_poly.type
_entity_poly.pdbx_seq_one_letter_code
_entity_poly.pdbx_strand_id
1 'polypeptide(L)'
;MIGELAILIKGLDSAFTLVKAGIDRKKDLDEMSNDISNFFKKKEDLEIAIAKSENSEESQMSSIREEQAIENHRYQYQKMLDSIGKEYSRQGRSPEWARIKRNAEKRQKQKEAKARQRLAKRSEEEEFMDDLKLVFKILIGGAVATFGILYLIVFISGSGYE
;
A
#
# COMPACT_ATOMS: atom_id res chain seq x y z
N MET A 1 -6.38 -6.11 -15.57
CA MET A 1 -5.34 -6.38 -14.54
C MET A 1 -4.75 -7.79 -14.57
N ILE A 2 -5.51 -8.83 -14.94
CA ILE A 2 -5.02 -10.24 -14.96
C ILE A 2 -3.74 -10.44 -15.80
N GLY A 3 -3.64 -9.77 -16.97
CA GLY A 3 -2.47 -9.87 -17.85
C GLY A 3 -1.18 -9.30 -17.23
N GLU A 4 -1.28 -8.22 -16.46
CA GLU A 4 -0.14 -7.61 -15.77
C GLU A 4 0.35 -8.49 -14.62
N LEU A 5 -0.59 -9.03 -13.83
CA LEU A 5 -0.26 -10.00 -12.77
C LEU A 5 0.43 -11.24 -13.34
N ALA A 6 -0.04 -11.77 -14.47
CA ALA A 6 0.58 -12.92 -15.13
C ALA A 6 2.03 -12.64 -15.58
N ILE A 7 2.32 -11.41 -16.06
CA ILE A 7 3.67 -11.01 -16.45
C ILE A 7 4.58 -10.88 -15.22
N LEU A 8 4.07 -10.26 -14.14
CA LEU A 8 4.82 -10.11 -12.89
C LEU A 8 5.12 -11.47 -12.24
N ILE A 9 4.15 -12.38 -12.26
CA ILE A 9 4.29 -13.77 -11.81
C ILE A 9 5.41 -14.48 -12.57
N LYS A 10 5.40 -14.43 -13.89
CA LYS A 10 6.48 -15.04 -14.70
C LYS A 10 7.84 -14.41 -14.43
N GLY A 11 7.88 -13.09 -14.23
CA GLY A 11 9.09 -12.37 -13.84
C GLY A 11 9.64 -12.84 -12.50
N LEU A 12 8.74 -13.11 -11.54
CA LEU A 12 9.08 -13.66 -10.23
C LEU A 12 9.60 -15.11 -10.34
N ASP A 13 8.95 -15.97 -11.12
CA ASP A 13 9.39 -17.35 -11.37
C ASP A 13 10.78 -17.41 -12.02
N SER A 14 11.07 -16.50 -12.94
CA SER A 14 12.40 -16.36 -13.52
C SER A 14 13.44 -15.99 -12.46
N ALA A 15 13.12 -15.02 -11.57
CA ALA A 15 14.03 -14.62 -10.50
C ALA A 15 14.24 -15.75 -9.48
N PHE A 16 13.18 -16.49 -9.12
CA PHE A 16 13.28 -17.70 -8.30
C PHE A 16 14.25 -18.72 -8.91
N THR A 17 14.16 -18.95 -10.22
CA THR A 17 15.01 -19.93 -10.92
C THR A 17 16.48 -19.51 -10.90
N LEU A 18 16.78 -18.22 -11.05
CA LEU A 18 18.14 -17.69 -10.97
C LEU A 18 18.75 -17.89 -9.58
N VAL A 19 18.01 -17.52 -8.52
CA VAL A 19 18.46 -17.73 -7.14
C VAL A 19 18.67 -19.22 -6.88
N LYS A 20 17.71 -20.07 -7.25
CA LYS A 20 17.83 -21.52 -7.08
C LYS A 20 19.05 -22.08 -7.80
N ALA A 21 19.30 -21.67 -9.05
CA ALA A 21 20.47 -22.11 -9.80
C ALA A 21 21.78 -21.66 -9.13
N GLY A 22 21.82 -20.49 -8.51
CA GLY A 22 22.96 -20.05 -7.71
C GLY A 22 23.19 -20.94 -6.49
N ILE A 23 22.12 -21.27 -5.75
CA ILE A 23 22.16 -22.19 -4.59
C ILE A 23 22.63 -23.58 -5.02
N ASP A 24 22.05 -24.14 -6.08
CA ASP A 24 22.37 -25.47 -6.59
C ASP A 24 23.85 -25.55 -7.04
N ARG A 25 24.39 -24.45 -7.56
CA ARG A 25 25.81 -24.29 -7.92
C ARG A 25 26.71 -23.96 -6.72
N LYS A 26 26.15 -23.88 -5.50
CA LYS A 26 26.84 -23.56 -4.25
C LYS A 26 27.59 -22.23 -4.27
N LYS A 27 27.11 -21.27 -5.07
CA LYS A 27 27.70 -19.92 -5.13
C LYS A 27 27.68 -19.25 -3.76
N ASP A 28 28.58 -18.30 -3.57
CA ASP A 28 28.56 -17.46 -2.38
C ASP A 28 27.32 -16.56 -2.38
N LEU A 29 26.79 -16.24 -1.19
CA LEU A 29 25.67 -15.31 -1.05
C LEU A 29 26.02 -13.92 -1.58
N ASP A 30 27.29 -13.52 -1.48
CA ASP A 30 27.74 -12.22 -1.98
C ASP A 30 27.73 -12.18 -3.52
N GLU A 31 28.11 -13.28 -4.18
CA GLU A 31 28.00 -13.44 -5.64
C GLU A 31 26.55 -13.47 -6.12
N MET A 32 25.66 -13.98 -5.28
CA MET A 32 24.22 -14.08 -5.54
C MET A 32 23.42 -12.86 -5.09
N SER A 33 24.07 -11.86 -4.49
CA SER A 33 23.41 -10.71 -3.87
C SER A 33 22.49 -9.96 -4.85
N ASN A 34 22.90 -9.84 -6.11
CA ASN A 34 22.10 -9.24 -7.18
C ASN A 34 20.86 -10.07 -7.51
N ASP A 35 21.00 -11.40 -7.64
CA ASP A 35 19.89 -12.30 -7.97
C ASP A 35 18.87 -12.34 -6.83
N ILE A 36 19.35 -12.42 -5.58
CA ILE A 36 18.53 -12.38 -4.37
C ILE A 36 17.81 -11.03 -4.25
N SER A 37 18.50 -9.92 -4.52
CA SER A 37 17.89 -8.59 -4.50
C SER A 37 16.82 -8.41 -5.60
N ASN A 38 17.09 -8.91 -6.80
CA ASN A 38 16.13 -8.88 -7.91
C ASN A 38 14.89 -9.72 -7.61
N PHE A 39 15.08 -10.89 -7.00
CA PHE A 39 13.98 -11.71 -6.52
C PHE A 39 13.06 -10.95 -5.53
N PHE A 40 13.63 -10.32 -4.50
CA PHE A 40 12.83 -9.56 -3.54
C PHE A 40 12.11 -8.36 -4.16
N LYS A 41 12.75 -7.67 -5.13
CA LYS A 41 12.09 -6.59 -5.89
C LYS A 41 10.89 -7.08 -6.69
N LYS A 42 11.04 -8.19 -7.42
CA LYS A 42 9.92 -8.76 -8.20
C LYS A 42 8.76 -9.23 -7.33
N LYS A 43 9.06 -9.70 -6.11
CA LYS A 43 8.04 -10.00 -5.12
C LYS A 43 7.30 -8.75 -4.66
N GLU A 44 8.02 -7.66 -4.38
CA GLU A 44 7.42 -6.37 -4.00
C GLU A 44 6.54 -5.80 -5.12
N ASP A 45 7.01 -5.85 -6.37
CA ASP A 45 6.22 -5.42 -7.55
C ASP A 45 4.90 -6.21 -7.66
N LEU A 46 4.94 -7.52 -7.45
CA LEU A 46 3.74 -8.38 -7.48
C LEU A 46 2.77 -8.05 -6.35
N GLU A 47 3.26 -7.85 -5.11
CA GLU A 47 2.40 -7.47 -3.99
C GLU A 47 1.75 -6.10 -4.17
N ILE A 48 2.48 -5.12 -4.72
CA ILE A 48 1.92 -3.81 -5.04
C ILE A 48 0.81 -3.94 -6.08
N ALA A 49 1.00 -4.78 -7.11
CA ALA A 49 -0.01 -5.02 -8.12
C ALA A 49 -1.26 -5.71 -7.53
N ILE A 50 -1.08 -6.71 -6.65
CA ILE A 50 -2.18 -7.38 -5.95
C ILE A 50 -2.96 -6.39 -5.08
N ALA A 51 -2.26 -5.60 -4.25
CA ALA A 51 -2.90 -4.60 -3.39
C ALA A 51 -3.64 -3.52 -4.20
N LYS A 52 -3.10 -3.13 -5.36
CA LYS A 52 -3.80 -2.22 -6.28
C LYS A 52 -5.06 -2.86 -6.86
N SER A 53 -5.01 -4.14 -7.23
CA SER A 53 -6.19 -4.83 -7.74
C SER A 53 -7.28 -4.94 -6.69
N GLU A 54 -6.94 -5.29 -5.44
CA GLU A 54 -7.90 -5.42 -4.32
C GLU A 54 -8.65 -4.12 -3.99
N ASN A 55 -8.01 -2.96 -4.17
CA ASN A 55 -8.60 -1.65 -3.88
C ASN A 55 -9.42 -1.07 -5.04
N SER A 56 -9.52 -1.76 -6.18
CA SER A 56 -10.36 -1.32 -7.30
C SER A 56 -11.79 -1.85 -7.15
N GLU A 57 -12.80 -1.04 -7.48
CA GLU A 57 -14.22 -1.45 -7.42
C GLU A 57 -14.54 -2.66 -8.34
N GLU A 58 -13.68 -2.92 -9.33
CA GLU A 58 -13.74 -4.06 -10.25
C GLU A 58 -13.30 -5.39 -9.58
N SER A 59 -12.78 -5.34 -8.34
CA SER A 59 -12.22 -6.48 -7.59
C SER A 59 -13.25 -7.39 -6.92
N GLN A 60 -14.55 -7.08 -7.00
CA GLN A 60 -15.58 -7.86 -6.29
C GLN A 60 -15.76 -9.29 -6.83
N MET A 61 -15.07 -9.65 -7.92
CA MET A 61 -15.11 -10.99 -8.50
C MET A 61 -13.69 -11.55 -8.63
N SER A 62 -12.93 -11.58 -7.52
CA SER A 62 -11.69 -12.35 -7.42
C SER A 62 -11.98 -13.79 -7.82
N SER A 63 -11.53 -14.20 -9.00
CA SER A 63 -11.73 -15.56 -9.46
C SER A 63 -10.94 -16.50 -8.56
N ILE A 64 -11.50 -17.64 -8.17
CA ILE A 64 -10.81 -18.67 -7.35
C ILE A 64 -9.39 -18.99 -7.89
N ARG A 65 -9.21 -18.85 -9.21
CA ARG A 65 -7.94 -19.04 -9.92
C ARG A 65 -6.88 -17.97 -9.55
N GLU A 66 -7.28 -16.73 -9.34
CA GLU A 66 -6.38 -15.65 -8.92
C GLU A 66 -5.92 -15.85 -7.48
N GLU A 67 -6.83 -16.16 -6.56
CA GLU A 67 -6.43 -16.48 -5.17
C GLU A 67 -5.53 -17.71 -5.10
N GLN A 68 -5.84 -18.75 -5.88
CA GLN A 68 -4.99 -19.95 -5.96
C GLN A 68 -3.57 -19.62 -6.47
N ALA A 69 -3.44 -18.70 -7.43
CA ALA A 69 -2.15 -18.26 -7.92
C ALA A 69 -1.38 -17.49 -6.83
N ILE A 70 -2.04 -16.55 -6.15
CA ILE A 70 -1.45 -15.77 -5.05
C ILE A 70 -0.94 -16.70 -3.94
N GLU A 71 -1.76 -17.66 -3.52
CA GLU A 71 -1.41 -18.59 -2.44
C GLU A 71 -0.23 -19.50 -2.83
N ASN A 72 -0.20 -19.99 -4.07
CA ASN A 72 0.93 -20.76 -4.57
C ASN A 72 2.24 -19.94 -4.54
N HIS A 73 2.19 -18.65 -4.86
CA HIS A 73 3.37 -17.78 -4.77
C HIS A 73 3.82 -17.52 -3.33
N ARG A 74 2.90 -17.41 -2.37
CA ARG A 74 3.25 -17.34 -0.94
C ARG A 74 4.00 -18.58 -0.49
N TYR A 75 3.53 -19.75 -0.90
CA TYR A 75 4.20 -21.01 -0.62
C TYR A 75 5.61 -21.09 -1.23
N GLN A 76 5.76 -20.72 -2.51
CA GLN A 76 7.06 -20.68 -3.17
C GLN A 76 8.02 -19.68 -2.53
N TYR A 77 7.52 -18.51 -2.13
CA TYR A 77 8.28 -17.51 -1.41
C TYR A 77 8.85 -18.05 -0.10
N GLN A 78 8.01 -18.72 0.70
CA GLN A 78 8.44 -19.31 1.96
C GLN A 78 9.53 -20.37 1.73
N LYS A 79 9.35 -21.25 0.74
CA LYS A 79 10.38 -22.22 0.37
C LYS A 79 11.70 -21.58 -0.02
N MET A 80 11.67 -20.48 -0.79
CA MET A 80 12.90 -19.80 -1.20
C MET A 80 13.59 -19.10 -0.04
N LEU A 81 12.83 -18.47 0.87
CA LEU A 81 13.38 -17.92 2.10
C LEU A 81 14.08 -18.99 2.94
N ASP A 82 13.50 -20.19 3.02
CA ASP A 82 14.11 -21.30 3.74
C ASP A 82 15.39 -21.80 3.06
N SER A 83 15.39 -21.88 1.72
CA SER A 83 16.59 -22.23 0.93
C SER A 83 17.72 -21.20 1.10
N ILE A 84 17.41 -19.90 0.98
CA ILE A 84 18.37 -18.82 1.24
C ILE A 84 18.88 -18.93 2.68
N GLY A 85 17.99 -19.15 3.65
CA GLY A 85 18.37 -19.30 5.04
C GLY A 85 19.31 -20.46 5.31
N LYS A 86 19.08 -21.62 4.67
CA LYS A 86 20.00 -22.76 4.72
C LYS A 86 21.36 -22.42 4.14
N GLU A 87 21.42 -21.61 3.08
CA GLU A 87 22.70 -21.16 2.52
C GLU A 87 23.46 -20.20 3.43
N TYR A 88 22.76 -19.27 4.09
CA TYR A 88 23.36 -18.48 5.17
C TYR A 88 23.94 -19.37 6.26
N SER A 89 23.24 -20.45 6.64
CA SER A 89 23.77 -21.41 7.61
C SER A 89 24.96 -22.20 7.10
N ARG A 90 24.95 -22.66 5.84
CA ARG A 90 26.08 -23.37 5.24
C ARG A 90 27.36 -22.52 5.26
N GLN A 91 27.22 -21.21 5.06
CA GLN A 91 28.35 -20.27 5.05
C GLN A 91 28.72 -19.75 6.45
N GLY A 92 28.13 -20.28 7.53
CA GLY A 92 28.41 -19.84 8.91
C GLY A 92 27.79 -18.48 9.28
N ARG A 93 26.92 -17.93 8.43
CA ARG A 93 26.29 -16.60 8.56
C ARG A 93 24.86 -16.69 9.15
N SER A 94 24.51 -17.77 9.85
CA SER A 94 23.21 -17.94 10.52
C SER A 94 22.80 -16.74 11.41
N PRO A 95 23.69 -16.14 12.22
CA PRO A 95 23.33 -14.99 13.05
C PRO A 95 22.92 -13.76 12.23
N GLU A 96 23.56 -13.56 11.07
CA GLU A 96 23.23 -12.47 10.16
C GLU A 96 21.83 -12.65 9.58
N TRP A 97 21.49 -13.88 9.14
CA TRP A 97 20.16 -14.20 8.63
C TRP A 97 19.06 -13.96 9.68
N ALA A 98 19.31 -14.39 10.93
CA ALA A 98 18.39 -14.11 12.04
C ALA A 98 18.25 -12.61 12.33
N ARG A 99 19.32 -11.83 12.16
CA ARG A 99 19.27 -10.36 12.28
C ARG A 99 18.47 -9.74 11.15
N ILE A 100 18.63 -10.22 9.91
CA ILE A 100 17.90 -9.75 8.73
C ILE A 100 16.39 -9.99 8.92
N LYS A 101 15.96 -11.20 9.30
CA LYS A 101 14.55 -11.51 9.56
C LYS A 101 13.95 -10.61 10.63
N ARG A 102 14.59 -10.48 11.80
CA ARG A 102 14.12 -9.61 12.89
C ARG A 102 14.03 -8.13 12.46
N ASN A 103 15.00 -7.64 11.70
CA ASN A 103 14.98 -6.27 11.22
C ASN A 103 13.89 -6.04 10.17
N ALA A 104 13.63 -7.02 9.30
CA ALA A 104 12.55 -6.96 8.33
C ALA A 104 11.18 -6.88 9.02
N GLU A 105 10.93 -7.75 10.01
CA GLU A 105 9.70 -7.72 10.83
C GLU A 105 9.51 -6.38 11.55
N LYS A 106 10.57 -5.85 12.17
CA LYS A 106 10.52 -4.54 12.84
C LYS A 106 10.16 -3.43 11.86
N ARG A 107 10.79 -3.40 10.67
CA ARG A 107 10.48 -2.40 9.65
C ARG A 107 9.06 -2.54 9.13
N GLN A 108 8.56 -3.76 8.97
CA GLN A 108 7.19 -4.01 8.53
C GLN A 108 6.18 -3.47 9.55
N LYS A 109 6.35 -3.79 10.84
CA LYS A 109 5.54 -3.23 11.92
C LYS A 109 5.59 -1.70 11.96
N GLN A 110 6.76 -1.11 11.71
CA GLN A 110 6.90 0.36 11.63
C GLN A 110 6.17 0.95 10.42
N LYS A 111 6.21 0.28 9.25
CA LYS A 111 5.46 0.70 8.05
C LYS A 111 3.96 0.66 8.32
N GLU A 112 3.46 -0.42 8.93
CA GLU A 112 2.05 -0.58 9.29
C GLU A 112 1.61 0.46 10.32
N ALA A 113 2.40 0.70 11.36
CA ALA A 113 2.12 1.74 12.35
C ALA A 113 2.07 3.13 11.71
N LYS A 114 3.01 3.46 10.82
CA LYS A 114 3.01 4.73 10.07
C LYS A 114 1.81 4.83 9.12
N ALA A 115 1.41 3.73 8.47
CA ALA A 115 0.22 3.71 7.63
C ALA A 115 -1.05 3.99 8.46
N ARG A 116 -1.21 3.33 9.62
CA ARG A 116 -2.31 3.58 10.55
C ARG A 116 -2.33 5.03 11.06
N GLN A 117 -1.18 5.58 11.43
CA GLN A 117 -1.07 6.98 11.84
C GLN A 117 -1.46 7.95 10.72
N ARG A 118 -1.08 7.67 9.47
CA ARG A 118 -1.48 8.50 8.32
C ARG A 118 -2.98 8.44 8.07
N LEU A 119 -3.58 7.26 8.22
CA LEU A 119 -5.03 7.11 8.10
C LEU A 119 -5.76 7.87 9.22
N ALA A 120 -5.31 7.73 10.48
CA ALA A 120 -5.89 8.46 11.61
C ALA A 120 -5.79 9.99 11.46
N LYS A 121 -4.64 10.49 10.98
CA LYS A 121 -4.48 11.92 10.70
C LYS A 121 -5.39 12.40 9.57
N ARG A 122 -5.59 11.61 8.52
CA ARG A 122 -6.50 11.96 7.43
C ARG A 122 -7.94 12.03 7.92
N SER A 123 -8.39 11.09 8.76
CA SER A 123 -9.73 11.15 9.34
C SER A 123 -9.91 12.36 10.25
N GLU A 124 -8.91 12.69 11.08
CA GLU A 124 -8.95 13.90 11.92
C GLU A 124 -8.97 15.20 11.09
N GLU A 125 -8.19 15.28 10.01
CA GLU A 125 -8.18 16.43 9.09
C GLU A 125 -9.52 16.56 8.33
N GLU A 126 -10.14 15.46 7.93
CA GLU A 126 -11.46 15.45 7.29
C GLU A 126 -12.57 15.92 8.24
N GLU A 127 -12.59 15.42 9.47
CA GLU A 127 -13.53 15.87 10.51
C GLU A 127 -13.36 17.36 10.82
N PHE A 128 -12.11 17.82 10.97
CA PHE A 128 -11.83 19.24 11.21
C PHE A 128 -12.25 20.12 10.04
N MET A 129 -12.02 19.68 8.80
CA MET A 129 -12.43 20.38 7.58
C MET A 129 -13.95 20.50 7.44
N ASP A 130 -14.70 19.47 7.84
CA ASP A 130 -16.16 19.48 7.77
C ASP A 130 -16.76 20.37 8.86
N ASP A 131 -16.21 20.37 10.07
CA ASP A 131 -16.56 21.33 11.11
C ASP A 131 -16.27 22.78 10.68
N LEU A 132 -15.12 23.02 10.04
CA LEU A 132 -14.75 24.35 9.55
C LEU A 132 -15.71 24.84 8.44
N LYS A 133 -16.09 23.95 7.51
CA LYS A 133 -17.09 24.25 6.48
C LYS A 133 -18.47 24.52 7.06
N LEU A 134 -18.89 23.78 8.09
CA LEU A 134 -20.16 23.99 8.77
C LEU A 134 -20.20 25.40 9.40
N VAL A 135 -19.14 25.77 10.13
CA VAL A 135 -19.02 27.11 10.74
C VAL A 135 -19.03 28.21 9.67
N PHE A 136 -18.30 28.03 8.56
CA PHE A 136 -18.28 29.00 7.46
C PHE A 136 -19.64 29.16 6.78
N LYS A 137 -20.39 28.06 6.58
CA LYS A 137 -21.77 28.08 6.06
C LYS A 137 -22.72 28.84 6.97
N ILE A 138 -22.61 28.66 8.29
CA ILE A 138 -23.43 29.38 9.27
C ILE A 138 -23.11 30.88 9.23
N LEU A 139 -21.83 31.25 9.19
CA LEU A 139 -21.39 32.65 9.12
C LEU A 139 -21.85 33.35 7.84
N ILE A 140 -21.65 32.73 6.68
CA ILE A 140 -22.11 33.29 5.39
C ILE A 140 -23.63 33.33 5.33
N GLY A 141 -24.31 32.25 5.73
CA GLY A 141 -25.77 32.20 5.74
C GLY A 141 -26.39 33.28 6.63
N GLY A 142 -25.80 33.52 7.81
CA GLY A 142 -26.22 34.60 8.71
C GLY A 142 -25.97 36.01 8.14
N ALA A 143 -24.85 36.22 7.45
CA ALA A 143 -24.56 37.48 6.77
C ALA A 143 -25.53 37.74 5.60
N VAL A 144 -25.79 36.73 4.77
CA VAL A 144 -26.75 36.85 3.65
C VAL A 144 -28.17 37.10 4.17
N ALA A 145 -28.58 36.44 5.25
CA ALA A 145 -29.89 36.67 5.86
C ALA A 145 -30.03 38.10 6.41
N THR A 146 -29.03 38.60 7.12
CA THR A 146 -29.04 39.97 7.68
C THR A 146 -29.00 41.02 6.58
N PHE A 147 -28.16 40.87 5.55
CA PHE A 147 -28.17 41.74 4.37
C PHE A 147 -29.51 41.68 3.60
N GLY A 148 -30.10 40.49 3.45
CA GLY A 148 -31.40 40.32 2.79
C GLY A 148 -32.54 41.00 3.54
N ILE A 149 -32.54 40.92 4.88
CA ILE A 149 -33.54 41.61 5.72
C ILE A 149 -33.36 43.12 5.63
N LEU A 150 -32.14 43.63 5.72
CA LEU A 150 -31.86 45.07 5.58
C LEU A 150 -32.26 45.60 4.20
N TYR A 151 -31.97 44.85 3.13
CA TYR A 151 -32.37 45.19 1.77
C TYR A 151 -33.91 45.24 1.63
N LEU A 152 -34.63 44.27 2.18
CA LEU A 152 -36.10 44.26 2.18
C LEU A 152 -36.69 45.47 2.92
N ILE A 153 -36.14 45.84 4.07
CA ILE A 153 -36.60 47.01 4.85
C ILE A 153 -36.41 48.30 4.05
N VAL A 154 -35.26 48.48 3.40
CA VAL A 154 -34.96 49.65 2.57
C VAL A 154 -35.84 49.67 1.30
N PHE A 155 -36.03 48.54 0.64
CA PHE A 155 -36.85 48.42 -0.57
C PHE A 155 -38.35 48.68 -0.30
N ILE A 156 -38.89 48.16 0.81
CA ILE A 156 -40.28 48.41 1.22
C ILE A 156 -40.47 49.88 1.63
N SER A 157 -39.47 50.49 2.29
CA SER A 157 -39.53 51.91 2.69
C SER A 157 -39.36 52.86 1.50
N GLY A 158 -38.65 52.44 0.45
CA GLY A 158 -38.42 53.22 -0.76
C GLY A 158 -39.55 53.16 -1.79
N SER A 159 -40.38 52.11 -1.78
CA SER A 159 -41.51 51.93 -2.71
C SER A 159 -42.82 52.62 -2.27
N GLY A 160 -42.81 53.31 -1.12
CA GLY A 160 -43.93 54.14 -0.63
C GLY A 160 -43.87 55.61 -1.04
N TYR A 161 -42.89 56.01 -1.86
CA TYR A 161 -42.71 57.37 -2.37
C TYR A 161 -42.62 57.38 -3.91
N GLU A 162 -43.63 56.86 -4.59
CA GLU A 162 -43.97 57.22 -5.98
C GLU A 162 -45.47 57.47 -6.09
#